data_AF-A0A426QJ48-F1
#
_entry.id   AF-A0A426QJ48-F1
#
_cell.length_a   1.000
_cell.length_b   1.000
_cell.length_c   1.000
_cell.angle_alpha   90.00
_cell.angle_beta   90.00
_cell.angle_gamma   90.00
#
_symmetry.space_group_name_H-M   'P 1'
#
loop_
_entity.id
_entity.type
_entity.pdbx_description
1 polymer ?
#
loop_
_entity_poly.entity_id
_entity_poly.type
_entity_poly.pdbx_seq_one_letter_code
_entity_poly.pdbx_strand_id
1 'polypeptide(L)'
;MGTRVILPEAITIPARSARAYFQDGRITGGGVNHFAPHCQLEINTVSDTTQTVRAGEFVITGVSRRSHEVVEAGEVRVATRFGIGIGIGLFGSDVGDIMQAWHMRLHAENRPEVRALICGGAFDHPSRAETPSIDEMRRALGKHVILELPRQDNPQAGDP
;
A
#
# COMPACT_ATOMS: atom_id res chain seq x y z
N MET A 1 -7.02 -5.12 -22.46
CA MET A 1 -6.10 -5.66 -21.42
C MET A 1 -6.17 -4.74 -20.21
N GLY A 2 -6.22 -5.29 -18.99
CA GLY A 2 -6.33 -4.51 -17.75
C GLY A 2 -5.02 -4.49 -16.95
N THR A 3 -4.97 -3.67 -15.90
CA THR A 3 -3.81 -3.57 -15.00
C THR A 3 -3.58 -4.88 -14.24
N ARG A 4 -2.32 -5.31 -14.13
CA ARG A 4 -1.92 -6.56 -13.46
C ARG A 4 -0.76 -6.34 -12.50
N VAL A 5 -0.72 -7.19 -11.48
CA VAL A 5 0.41 -7.39 -10.58
C VAL A 5 0.94 -8.79 -10.78
N ILE A 6 2.22 -8.92 -11.08
CA ILE A 6 2.88 -10.21 -11.32
C ILE A 6 3.93 -10.42 -10.23
N LEU A 7 3.88 -11.58 -9.57
CA LEU A 7 4.92 -12.05 -8.66
C LEU A 7 5.79 -13.07 -9.42
N PRO A 8 7.02 -12.70 -9.84
CA PRO A 8 7.88 -13.62 -10.59
C PRO A 8 8.34 -14.82 -9.73
N GLU A 9 8.41 -14.61 -8.42
CA GLU A 9 8.80 -15.61 -7.43
C GLU A 9 7.83 -15.62 -6.25
N ALA A 10 7.93 -16.64 -5.41
CA ALA A 10 7.13 -16.71 -4.20
C ALA A 10 7.55 -15.63 -3.20
N ILE A 11 6.58 -14.98 -2.56
CA ILE A 11 6.82 -13.95 -1.55
C ILE A 11 6.54 -14.53 -0.17
N THR A 12 7.51 -14.41 0.71
CA THR A 12 7.39 -14.81 2.11
C THR A 12 6.70 -13.71 2.92
N ILE A 13 5.62 -14.07 3.61
CA ILE A 13 4.94 -13.21 4.59
C ILE A 13 5.46 -13.59 5.98
N PRO A 14 6.08 -12.66 6.74
CA PRO A 14 6.59 -12.94 8.07
C PRO A 14 5.53 -13.49 9.03
N ALA A 15 5.97 -14.28 10.01
CA ALA A 15 5.13 -14.68 11.14
C ALA A 15 4.56 -13.45 11.86
N ARG A 16 3.34 -13.59 12.37
CA ARG A 16 2.54 -12.55 13.05
C ARG A 16 2.29 -11.31 12.19
N SER A 17 2.33 -11.47 10.87
CA SER A 17 2.00 -10.44 9.88
C SER A 17 1.02 -11.00 8.85
N ALA A 18 0.26 -10.10 8.23
CA ALA A 18 -0.51 -10.34 7.01
C ALA A 18 0.08 -9.59 5.80
N ARG A 19 1.32 -9.12 5.93
CA ARG A 19 1.95 -8.18 4.99
C ARG A 19 3.41 -8.52 4.74
N ALA A 20 3.82 -8.43 3.48
CA ALA A 20 5.22 -8.30 3.08
C ALA A 20 5.45 -6.87 2.56
N TYR A 21 6.51 -6.24 3.02
CA TYR A 21 6.85 -4.86 2.69
C TYR A 21 7.95 -4.80 1.63
N PHE A 22 7.90 -3.76 0.80
CA PHE A 22 8.83 -3.50 -0.29
C PHE A 22 9.28 -2.04 -0.25
N GLN A 23 10.59 -1.81 -0.22
CA GLN A 23 11.19 -0.48 -0.29
C GLN A 23 12.56 -0.58 -0.96
N ASP A 24 12.89 0.38 -1.82
CA ASP A 24 14.15 0.44 -2.57
C ASP A 24 14.52 -0.87 -3.28
N GLY A 25 13.51 -1.56 -3.81
CA GLY A 25 13.63 -2.78 -4.58
C GLY A 25 13.96 -4.03 -3.75
N ARG A 26 13.74 -3.97 -2.44
CA ARG A 26 13.99 -5.06 -1.49
C ARG A 26 12.72 -5.41 -0.71
N ILE A 27 12.56 -6.69 -0.41
CA ILE A 27 11.59 -7.14 0.60
C ILE A 27 12.14 -6.82 1.99
N THR A 28 11.36 -6.14 2.83
CA THR A 28 11.77 -5.77 4.19
C THR A 28 11.04 -6.62 5.23
N GLY A 29 11.79 -7.18 6.19
CA GLY A 29 11.24 -8.03 7.26
C GLY A 29 10.82 -7.29 8.53
N GLY A 30 11.29 -6.05 8.71
CA GLY A 30 11.14 -5.28 9.97
C GLY A 30 10.33 -3.98 9.84
N GLY A 31 9.59 -3.80 8.73
CA GLY A 31 8.91 -2.55 8.41
C GLY A 31 9.66 -1.71 7.37
N VAL A 32 9.25 -0.47 7.19
CA VAL A 32 9.74 0.44 6.14
C VAL A 32 10.00 1.83 6.73
N ASN A 33 10.85 2.62 6.08
CA ASN A 33 10.88 4.05 6.34
C ASN A 33 9.61 4.68 5.75
N HIS A 34 8.71 5.14 6.60
CA HIS A 34 7.45 5.72 6.16
C HIS A 34 7.58 7.14 5.58
N PHE A 35 8.74 7.79 5.73
CA PHE A 35 9.06 9.07 5.06
C PHE A 35 9.65 8.88 3.66
N ALA A 36 9.54 7.66 3.11
CA ALA A 36 9.91 7.35 1.75
C ALA A 36 8.86 6.42 1.10
N PRO A 37 8.70 6.47 -0.23
CA PRO A 37 7.80 5.59 -0.94
C PRO A 37 8.06 4.11 -0.62
N HIS A 38 6.99 3.36 -0.43
CA HIS A 38 7.03 1.93 -0.17
C HIS A 38 5.75 1.26 -0.65
N CYS A 39 5.81 -0.06 -0.79
CA CYS A 39 4.65 -0.89 -1.07
C CYS A 39 4.51 -2.03 -0.06
N GLN A 40 3.31 -2.58 0.04
CA GLN A 40 3.02 -3.77 0.83
C GLN A 40 2.04 -4.68 0.09
N LEU A 41 2.39 -5.97 0.02
CA LEU A 41 1.49 -7.02 -0.42
C LEU A 41 0.75 -7.55 0.79
N GLU A 42 -0.58 -7.51 0.75
CA GLU A 42 -1.43 -7.94 1.86
C GLU A 42 -2.15 -9.25 1.55
N ILE A 43 -2.17 -10.15 2.53
CA ILE A 43 -2.99 -11.36 2.54
C ILE A 43 -4.13 -11.24 3.55
N ASN A 44 -5.06 -12.19 3.53
CA ASN A 44 -6.24 -12.16 4.41
C ASN A 44 -5.97 -12.61 5.85
N THR A 45 -4.89 -13.36 6.09
CA THR A 45 -4.67 -14.06 7.36
C THR A 45 -3.37 -13.66 8.03
N VAL A 46 -3.42 -13.50 9.36
CA VAL A 46 -2.25 -13.48 10.22
C VAL A 46 -2.04 -14.90 10.74
N SER A 47 -0.78 -15.34 10.84
CA SER A 47 -0.41 -16.66 11.37
C SER A 47 0.81 -16.51 12.28
N ASP A 48 0.93 -17.34 13.31
CA ASP A 48 2.14 -17.41 14.17
C ASP A 48 3.36 -17.99 13.44
N THR A 49 3.14 -18.56 12.25
CA THR A 49 4.20 -19.09 11.39
C THR A 49 4.30 -18.28 10.11
N THR A 50 5.46 -18.37 9.46
CA THR A 50 5.71 -17.73 8.17
C THR A 50 4.76 -18.31 7.11
N GLN A 51 4.13 -17.44 6.34
CA GLN A 51 3.23 -17.81 5.23
C GLN A 51 3.92 -17.51 3.90
N THR A 52 3.44 -18.10 2.80
CA THR A 52 4.01 -17.89 1.46
C THR A 52 2.91 -17.61 0.46
N VAL A 53 3.06 -16.52 -0.29
CA VAL A 53 2.28 -16.24 -1.49
C VAL A 53 3.03 -16.82 -2.69
N ARG A 54 2.38 -17.72 -3.43
CA ARG A 54 3.00 -18.35 -4.59
C ARG A 54 3.13 -17.36 -5.76
N ALA A 55 4.17 -17.55 -6.57
CA ALA A 55 4.40 -16.82 -7.82
C ALA A 55 3.18 -16.86 -8.75
N GLY A 56 3.01 -15.82 -9.56
CA GLY A 56 2.03 -15.72 -10.64
C GLY A 56 1.29 -14.38 -10.66
N GLU A 57 0.19 -14.35 -11.41
CA GLU A 57 -0.47 -13.09 -11.78
C GLU A 57 -1.77 -12.80 -11.01
N PHE A 58 -1.98 -11.53 -10.71
CA PHE A 58 -3.20 -11.01 -10.10
C PHE A 58 -3.75 -9.86 -10.94
N VAL A 59 -5.05 -9.91 -11.21
CA VAL A 59 -5.75 -8.82 -11.87
C VAL A 59 -6.11 -7.77 -10.83
N ILE A 60 -5.89 -6.50 -11.16
CA ILE A 60 -6.36 -5.41 -10.31
C ILE A 60 -7.85 -5.17 -10.60
N THR A 61 -8.70 -5.41 -9.60
CA THR A 61 -10.17 -5.29 -9.72
C THR A 61 -10.73 -3.99 -9.15
N GLY A 62 -9.89 -3.18 -8.51
CA GLY A 62 -10.25 -1.85 -8.05
C GLY A 62 -9.05 -1.07 -7.56
N VAL A 63 -9.07 0.23 -7.78
CA VAL A 63 -8.05 1.17 -7.34
C VAL A 63 -8.72 2.30 -6.57
N SER A 64 -8.21 2.61 -5.38
CA SER A 64 -8.66 3.78 -4.62
C SER A 64 -7.49 4.48 -3.95
N ARG A 65 -7.66 5.77 -3.68
CA ARG A 65 -6.74 6.54 -2.84
C ARG A 65 -7.17 6.43 -1.37
N ARG A 66 -6.21 6.32 -0.47
CA ARG A 66 -6.40 6.26 0.98
C ARG A 66 -5.39 7.17 1.67
N SER A 67 -5.82 7.82 2.75
CA SER A 67 -4.94 8.56 3.66
C SER A 67 -4.73 7.71 4.92
N HIS A 68 -3.49 7.53 5.35
CA HIS A 68 -3.15 6.96 6.64
C HIS A 68 -2.53 8.05 7.50
N GLU A 69 -2.95 8.18 8.76
CA GLU A 69 -2.39 9.15 9.70
C GLU A 69 -1.28 8.50 10.54
N VAL A 70 -0.29 9.28 10.97
CA VAL A 70 0.63 8.86 12.02
C VAL A 70 -0.16 8.78 13.33
N VAL A 71 -0.61 7.60 13.73
CA VAL A 71 -1.02 7.37 15.11
C VAL A 71 0.25 7.29 15.95
N GLU A 72 0.60 8.39 16.62
CA GLU A 72 1.56 8.35 17.70
C GLU A 72 1.05 7.31 18.70
N ALA A 73 1.86 6.28 18.99
CA ALA A 73 1.53 5.27 19.99
C ALA A 73 1.65 5.89 21.40
N GLY A 74 0.83 6.90 21.68
CA GLY A 74 0.56 7.45 23.00
C GLY A 74 -0.81 6.98 23.45
N GLU A 75 -0.89 6.46 24.66
CA GLU A 75 -2.06 5.84 25.27
C GLU A 75 -3.40 6.46 24.83
N VAL A 76 -4.27 5.61 24.29
CA VAL A 76 -5.66 5.95 23.96
C VAL A 76 -6.41 6.29 25.26
N ARG A 77 -6.40 7.56 25.64
CA ARG A 77 -7.25 8.09 26.71
C ARG A 77 -8.54 8.62 26.12
N VAL A 78 -9.51 7.72 25.96
CA VAL A 78 -10.90 8.07 25.64
C VAL A 78 -11.55 8.68 26.88
N ALA A 79 -11.74 9.99 26.92
CA ALA A 79 -12.66 10.64 27.83
C ALA A 79 -13.91 11.09 27.06
N THR A 80 -14.81 10.14 26.79
CA THR A 80 -16.12 10.43 26.18
C THR A 80 -17.13 10.73 27.28
N ARG A 81 -17.65 11.96 27.30
CA ARG A 81 -18.99 12.26 27.83
C ARG A 81 -19.74 13.13 26.83
N PHE A 82 -19.96 12.64 25.61
CA PHE A 82 -21.10 12.96 24.76
C PHE A 82 -21.09 11.95 23.60
N GLY A 83 -22.22 11.30 23.36
CA GLY A 83 -22.32 10.17 22.42
C GLY A 83 -22.24 10.61 20.96
N ILE A 84 -21.03 10.72 20.41
CA ILE A 84 -20.63 10.42 19.02
C ILE A 84 -19.13 10.07 19.09
N GLY A 85 -18.76 8.80 18.96
CA GLY A 85 -17.34 8.38 18.96
C GLY A 85 -16.71 8.56 17.57
N ILE A 86 -15.48 9.03 17.35
CA ILE A 86 -14.28 9.43 18.14
C ILE A 86 -13.49 10.30 17.13
N GLY A 87 -12.85 11.45 17.38
CA GLY A 87 -12.64 12.35 18.51
C GLY A 87 -12.04 13.65 17.93
N ILE A 88 -12.50 14.82 18.41
CA ILE A 88 -12.11 16.15 17.90
C ILE A 88 -10.92 16.69 18.69
N GLY A 89 -9.85 17.11 18.01
CA GLY A 89 -8.88 18.08 18.54
C GLY A 89 -9.41 19.50 18.36
N LEU A 90 -9.74 20.17 19.46
CA LEU A 90 -10.19 21.56 19.47
C LEU A 90 -9.06 22.44 20.06
N PHE A 91 -8.55 23.36 19.25
CA PHE A 91 -7.55 24.42 19.50
C PHE A 91 -6.06 24.01 19.44
N GLY A 92 -5.51 24.09 18.22
CA GLY A 92 -4.08 23.94 17.88
C GLY A 92 -3.94 23.30 16.50
N SER A 93 -3.66 24.09 15.46
CA SER A 93 -3.63 23.64 14.05
C SER A 93 -2.36 22.83 13.70
N ASP A 94 -2.00 21.84 14.49
CA ASP A 94 -0.94 20.89 14.13
C ASP A 94 -1.61 19.62 13.62
N VAL A 95 -1.94 19.63 12.33
CA VAL A 95 -2.39 18.39 11.67
C VAL A 95 -1.15 17.50 11.53
N GLY A 96 -1.18 16.33 12.17
CA GLY A 96 -0.09 15.35 12.07
C GLY A 96 0.19 14.93 10.63
N ASP A 97 1.40 14.44 10.37
CA ASP A 97 1.77 13.95 9.04
C ASP A 97 0.85 12.81 8.60
N ILE A 98 0.53 12.81 7.30
CA ILE A 98 -0.30 11.78 6.67
C ILE A 98 0.44 11.17 5.49
N MET A 99 0.13 9.91 5.21
CA MET A 99 0.60 9.19 4.04
C MET A 99 -0.57 8.99 3.11
N GLN A 100 -0.40 9.42 1.87
CA GLN A 100 -1.34 9.14 0.80
C GLN A 100 -0.90 7.86 0.07
N ALA A 101 -1.85 6.95 -0.14
CA ALA A 101 -1.56 5.63 -0.68
C ALA A 101 -2.55 5.21 -1.77
N TRP A 102 -2.02 4.51 -2.76
CA TRP A 102 -2.81 3.71 -3.70
C TRP A 102 -3.17 2.38 -3.06
N HIS A 103 -4.45 2.05 -3.04
CA HIS A 103 -4.98 0.79 -2.57
C HIS A 103 -5.53 0.01 -3.77
N MET A 104 -4.81 -1.01 -4.22
CA MET A 104 -5.14 -1.82 -5.39
C MET A 104 -5.65 -3.19 -4.94
N ARG A 105 -6.94 -3.48 -5.17
CA ARG A 105 -7.52 -4.79 -4.86
C ARG A 105 -7.05 -5.82 -5.87
N LEU A 106 -6.52 -6.93 -5.38
CA LEU A 106 -6.01 -8.02 -6.20
C LEU A 106 -7.01 -9.17 -6.27
N HIS A 107 -7.08 -9.83 -7.41
CA HIS A 107 -7.90 -11.03 -7.59
C HIS A 107 -7.19 -12.04 -8.49
N ALA A 108 -7.26 -13.30 -8.07
CA ALA A 108 -6.92 -14.47 -8.87
C ALA A 108 -7.84 -15.63 -8.46
N GLU A 109 -8.44 -16.31 -9.44
CA GLU A 109 -9.55 -17.24 -9.23
C GLU A 109 -9.22 -18.39 -8.25
N ASN A 110 -7.97 -18.87 -8.27
CA ASN A 110 -7.50 -19.94 -7.38
C ASN A 110 -6.59 -19.45 -6.25
N ARG A 111 -6.51 -18.13 -6.02
CA ARG A 111 -5.66 -17.53 -4.98
C ARG A 111 -6.39 -16.41 -4.23
N PRO A 112 -7.49 -16.72 -3.52
CA PRO A 112 -8.26 -15.73 -2.78
C PRO A 112 -7.50 -15.17 -1.57
N GLU A 113 -6.40 -15.79 -1.15
CA GLU A 113 -5.61 -15.39 0.02
C GLU A 113 -4.93 -14.03 -0.15
N VAL A 114 -4.65 -13.59 -1.39
CA VAL A 114 -4.03 -12.29 -1.68
C VAL A 114 -5.11 -11.23 -1.84
N ARG A 115 -5.00 -10.16 -1.05
CA ARG A 115 -6.05 -9.15 -0.93
C ARG A 115 -5.75 -7.90 -1.72
N ALA A 116 -4.58 -7.32 -1.52
CA ALA A 116 -4.26 -6.01 -2.05
C ALA A 116 -2.75 -5.78 -2.22
N LEU A 117 -2.41 -4.90 -3.15
CA LEU A 117 -1.15 -4.19 -3.18
C LEU A 117 -1.43 -2.75 -2.74
N ILE A 118 -0.76 -2.30 -1.69
CA ILE A 118 -0.86 -0.92 -1.20
C ILE A 118 0.48 -0.25 -1.41
N CYS A 119 0.52 0.91 -2.05
CA CYS A 119 1.73 1.70 -2.20
C CYS A 119 1.53 3.10 -1.64
N GLY A 120 2.32 3.45 -0.64
CA GLY A 120 2.28 4.74 0.05
C GLY A 120 3.40 5.66 -0.40
N GLY A 121 3.11 6.97 -0.41
CA GLY A 121 4.13 8.00 -0.55
C GLY A 121 4.88 8.20 0.78
N ALA A 122 5.66 9.26 0.86
CA ALA A 122 6.23 9.70 2.13
C ALA A 122 5.13 10.27 3.04
N PHE A 123 5.23 10.02 4.35
CA PHE A 123 4.56 10.87 5.33
C PHE A 123 5.00 12.32 5.14
N ASP A 124 4.03 13.21 5.05
CA ASP A 124 4.24 14.65 5.02
C ASP A 124 2.99 15.35 5.55
N HIS A 125 3.10 16.65 5.76
CA HIS A 125 1.98 17.50 6.09
C HIS A 125 0.85 17.31 5.06
N PRO A 126 -0.44 17.32 5.47
CA PRO A 126 -1.56 17.03 4.58
C PRO A 126 -1.62 17.81 3.27
N SER A 127 -1.11 19.04 3.25
CA SER A 127 -1.06 19.88 2.03
C SER A 127 0.01 19.47 1.03
N ARG A 128 0.96 18.61 1.41
CA ARG A 128 2.07 18.13 0.59
C ARG A 128 2.12 16.61 0.45
N ALA A 129 1.38 15.87 1.29
CA ALA A 129 1.33 14.42 1.20
C ALA A 129 0.74 13.98 -0.16
N GLU A 130 1.50 13.16 -0.88
CA GLU A 130 1.16 12.68 -2.21
C GLU A 130 1.20 11.15 -2.29
N THR A 131 0.38 10.60 -3.19
CA THR A 131 0.50 9.18 -3.56
C THR A 131 1.76 8.97 -4.39
N PRO A 132 2.42 7.81 -4.32
CA PRO A 132 3.60 7.56 -5.12
C PRO A 132 3.23 7.49 -6.61
N SER A 133 4.12 7.99 -7.45
CA SER A 133 4.11 7.80 -8.90
C SER A 133 4.32 6.32 -9.27
N ILE A 134 4.02 5.96 -10.52
CA ILE A 134 4.26 4.61 -11.04
C ILE A 134 5.73 4.21 -10.91
N ASP A 135 6.66 5.13 -11.19
CA ASP A 135 8.09 4.84 -11.14
C ASP A 135 8.59 4.69 -9.70
N GLU A 136 8.04 5.44 -8.74
CA GLU A 136 8.30 5.23 -7.32
C GLU A 136 7.79 3.87 -6.84
N MET A 137 6.59 3.48 -7.26
CA MET A 137 6.07 2.14 -6.97
C MET A 137 6.98 1.07 -7.56
N ARG A 138 7.39 1.18 -8.82
CA ARG A 138 8.31 0.22 -9.47
C ARG A 138 9.66 0.16 -8.77
N ARG A 139 10.20 1.31 -8.34
CA ARG A 139 11.44 1.36 -7.56
C ARG A 139 11.29 0.65 -6.22
N ALA A 140 10.21 0.89 -5.48
CA ALA A 140 9.94 0.24 -4.21
C ALA A 140 9.80 -1.28 -4.35
N LEU A 141 9.03 -1.72 -5.35
CA LEU A 141 8.76 -3.14 -5.64
C LEU A 141 9.99 -3.90 -6.15
N GLY A 142 10.83 -3.23 -6.95
CA GLY A 142 11.99 -3.83 -7.59
C GLY A 142 11.63 -5.01 -8.47
N LYS A 143 12.49 -6.03 -8.47
CA LYS A 143 12.30 -7.25 -9.27
C LYS A 143 11.26 -8.22 -8.70
N HIS A 144 10.80 -8.00 -7.47
CA HIS A 144 9.95 -8.96 -6.74
C HIS A 144 8.49 -8.89 -7.17
N VAL A 145 8.07 -7.74 -7.70
CA VAL A 145 6.69 -7.50 -8.14
C VAL A 145 6.71 -6.62 -9.38
N ILE A 146 6.09 -7.08 -10.45
CA ILE A 146 5.96 -6.32 -11.70
C ILE A 146 4.58 -5.70 -11.75
N LEU A 147 4.52 -4.38 -11.93
CA LEU A 147 3.30 -3.62 -12.15
C LEU A 147 3.11 -3.36 -13.65
N GLU A 148 2.18 -4.09 -14.27
CA GLU A 148 1.80 -3.92 -15.65
C GLU A 148 0.56 -3.02 -15.75
N LEU A 149 0.72 -1.86 -16.37
CA LEU A 149 -0.38 -0.96 -16.68
C LEU A 149 -0.93 -1.27 -18.08
N PRO A 150 -2.23 -1.08 -18.34
CA PRO A 150 -2.74 -1.12 -19.70
C PRO A 150 -1.95 -0.12 -20.54
N ARG A 151 -1.57 -0.56 -21.75
CA ARG A 151 -0.94 0.33 -22.72
C ARG A 151 -1.87 1.52 -22.91
N GLN A 152 -1.39 2.72 -22.58
CA GLN A 152 -2.06 3.95 -22.94
C GLN A 152 -1.80 4.09 -24.44
N ASP A 153 -2.69 3.56 -25.28
CA ASP A 153 -2.67 3.88 -26.70
C ASP A 153 -3.03 5.36 -26.80
N ASN A 154 -2.02 6.23 -26.82
CA ASN A 154 -2.20 7.65 -27.01
C ASN A 154 -2.70 7.87 -28.45
N PRO A 155 -3.94 8.36 -28.69
CA PRO A 155 -4.41 8.67 -30.04
C PRO A 155 -3.82 9.98 -30.57
N GLN A 156 -2.94 10.65 -29.84
CA GLN A 156 -2.28 11.89 -30.27
C GLN A 156 -0.86 11.58 -30.75
N ALA A 157 -0.77 10.78 -31.81
CA ALA A 157 0.39 10.67 -32.69
C ALA A 157 -0.10 10.32 -34.11
N GLY A 158 -0.95 11.20 -34.65
CA GLY A 158 -1.17 11.36 -36.09
C GLY A 158 -1.03 12.86 -36.35
N ASP A 159 0.16 13.34 -36.75
CA ASP A 159 0.67 13.48 -38.13
C ASP A 159 0.01 14.69 -38.84
N PRO A 160 0.72 15.53 -39.62
CA PRO A 160 2.15 15.52 -40.01
C PRO A 160 2.98 16.73 -39.49
#